data_AF-W7A631-F1
#
_entry.id   AF-W7A631-F1
#
_cell.length_a   1.000
_cell.length_b   1.000
_cell.length_c   1.000
_cell.angle_alpha   90.00
_cell.angle_beta   90.00
_cell.angle_gamma   90.00
#
_symmetry.space_group_name_H-M   'P 1'
#
loop_
_entity.id
_entity.type
_entity.pdbx_description
1 polymer ?
#
loop_
_entity_poly.entity_id
_entity_poly.type
_entity_poly.pdbx_seq_one_letter_code
_entity_poly.pdbx_strand_id
1 'polypeptide(L)'
;MRGTIVKQNSSNEGTKKRNKIPLTDETVEEYLERSCGHVQLTQEMENRLKSCHPDITTQDMCKIYSTLYNEHVSNFRHLLECLKMATAMLATKYKQEQNFQKKCWFNQYKKLGRDLIRLSDNDDDGRLKLYLQKKETCKTSDFIKILNDSIETWNAFIKEKKKVAYDELDEALKNVTLRKERGKN
;
A
#
# COMPACT_ATOMS: atom_id res chain seq x y z
N MET A 1 -32.21 -4.49 -26.90
CA MET A 1 -32.64 -5.08 -25.60
C MET A 1 -31.87 -4.40 -24.49
N ARG A 2 -32.58 -3.80 -23.52
CA ARG A 2 -32.02 -3.17 -22.32
C ARG A 2 -31.52 -4.26 -21.36
N GLY A 3 -30.44 -3.96 -20.66
CA GLY A 3 -29.56 -4.94 -20.04
C GLY A 3 -29.98 -5.47 -18.69
N THR A 4 -29.12 -6.33 -18.14
CA THR A 4 -29.09 -6.66 -16.71
C THR A 4 -27.70 -6.33 -16.20
N ILE A 5 -27.56 -5.18 -15.54
CA ILE A 5 -26.38 -4.87 -14.73
C ILE A 5 -26.54 -5.66 -13.44
N VAL A 6 -25.78 -6.74 -13.31
CA VAL A 6 -25.67 -7.48 -12.05
C VAL A 6 -24.89 -6.61 -11.07
N LYS A 7 -25.59 -5.99 -10.12
CA LYS A 7 -24.97 -5.42 -8.92
C LYS A 7 -24.47 -6.56 -8.05
N GLN A 8 -23.17 -6.84 -8.09
CA GLN A 8 -22.53 -7.60 -7.03
C GLN A 8 -22.20 -6.62 -5.88
N ASN A 9 -23.13 -6.52 -4.93
CA ASN A 9 -22.82 -6.07 -3.58
C ASN A 9 -22.19 -7.26 -2.83
N SER A 10 -20.88 -7.45 -2.97
CA SER A 10 -20.10 -8.20 -1.98
C SER A 10 -19.40 -7.20 -1.07
N SER A 11 -20.12 -6.83 0.00
CA SER A 11 -19.55 -6.16 1.16
C SER A 11 -18.58 -7.13 1.84
N ASN A 12 -17.30 -7.07 1.49
CA ASN A 12 -16.25 -7.73 2.25
C ASN A 12 -16.03 -6.96 3.57
N GLU A 13 -16.46 -7.54 4.69
CA GLU A 13 -16.18 -7.06 6.06
C GLU A 13 -14.71 -7.28 6.51
N GLY A 14 -13.75 -7.37 5.57
CA GLY A 14 -12.35 -7.67 5.85
C GLY A 14 -11.40 -6.46 5.92
N THR A 15 -11.80 -5.30 5.42
CA THR A 15 -10.99 -4.07 5.55
C THR A 15 -11.69 -3.13 6.53
N LYS A 16 -11.27 -3.16 7.81
CA LYS A 16 -11.61 -2.12 8.79
C LYS A 16 -11.58 -0.77 8.06
N LYS A 17 -12.71 -0.03 8.04
CA LYS A 17 -12.80 1.30 7.42
C LYS A 17 -11.63 2.13 7.92
N ARG A 18 -10.60 2.28 7.09
CA ARG A 18 -9.40 3.02 7.46
C ARG A 18 -9.79 4.49 7.48
N ASN A 19 -9.93 5.06 8.68
CA ASN A 19 -10.34 6.45 8.81
C ASN A 19 -9.20 7.35 8.34
N LYS A 20 -9.40 7.97 7.18
CA LYS A 20 -8.46 8.87 6.50
C LYS A 20 -8.48 10.29 7.09
N ILE A 21 -9.36 10.55 8.04
CA ILE A 21 -9.52 11.87 8.64
C ILE A 21 -8.56 11.94 9.85
N PRO A 22 -7.71 12.98 9.93
CA PRO A 22 -6.93 13.25 11.13
C PRO A 22 -7.85 13.49 12.33
N LEU A 23 -7.46 12.99 13.49
CA LEU A 23 -8.14 13.33 14.74
C LEU A 23 -7.75 14.76 15.16
N THR A 24 -8.58 15.38 16.00
CA THR A 24 -8.27 16.69 16.58
C THR A 24 -6.98 16.59 17.41
N ASP A 25 -6.09 17.56 17.24
CA ASP A 25 -4.79 17.66 17.93
C ASP A 25 -3.80 16.51 17.69
N GLU A 26 -4.10 15.60 16.75
CA GLU A 26 -3.21 14.50 16.38
C GLU A 26 -2.00 15.02 15.59
N THR A 27 -0.81 14.55 15.97
CA THR A 27 0.42 14.82 15.22
C THR A 27 0.40 14.11 13.86
N VAL A 28 1.28 14.55 12.94
CA VAL A 28 1.34 13.93 11.61
C VAL A 28 1.83 12.49 11.69
N GLU A 29 2.74 12.22 12.61
CA GLU A 29 3.30 10.91 12.91
C GLU A 29 2.23 9.96 13.47
N GLU A 30 1.45 10.41 14.47
CA GLU A 30 0.34 9.63 15.03
C GLU A 30 -0.71 9.29 13.97
N TYR A 31 -1.08 10.27 13.15
CA TYR A 31 -2.00 10.08 12.04
C TYR A 31 -1.49 9.01 11.06
N LEU A 32 -0.22 9.08 10.66
CA LEU A 32 0.36 8.13 9.71
C LEU A 32 0.48 6.72 10.30
N GLU A 33 0.80 6.60 11.59
CA GLU A 33 0.89 5.29 12.25
C GLU A 33 -0.49 4.64 12.38
N ARG A 34 -1.51 5.40 12.79
CA ARG A 34 -2.88 4.91 12.91
C ARG A 34 -3.52 4.58 11.55
N SER A 35 -3.23 5.36 10.52
CA SER A 35 -3.96 5.31 9.25
C SER A 35 -3.35 4.33 8.25
N CYS A 36 -2.08 3.96 8.38
CA CYS A 36 -1.42 3.03 7.47
C CYS A 36 -1.61 1.58 7.94
N GLY A 37 -2.18 0.75 7.06
CA GLY A 37 -2.41 -0.66 7.34
C GLY A 37 -1.27 -1.56 6.88
N HIS A 38 -1.32 -2.79 7.35
CA HIS A 38 -0.48 -3.89 6.88
C HIS A 38 -1.37 -4.95 6.22
N VAL A 39 -0.83 -5.68 5.24
CA VAL A 39 -1.57 -6.71 4.52
C VAL A 39 -1.29 -8.08 5.15
N GLN A 40 -2.34 -8.87 5.30
CA GLN A 40 -2.30 -10.28 5.71
C GLN A 40 -3.15 -11.09 4.75
N LEU A 41 -3.03 -12.41 4.84
CA LEU A 41 -4.03 -13.29 4.26
C LEU A 41 -5.40 -12.98 4.88
N THR A 42 -6.42 -12.89 4.03
CA THR A 42 -7.79 -12.75 4.50
C THR A 42 -8.29 -14.09 5.03
N GLN A 43 -9.31 -14.06 5.89
CA GLN A 43 -9.94 -15.30 6.38
C GLN A 43 -10.43 -16.20 5.23
N GLU A 44 -10.89 -15.60 4.13
CA GLU A 44 -11.30 -16.31 2.92
C GLU A 44 -10.12 -17.05 2.27
N MET A 45 -8.97 -16.39 2.11
CA MET A 45 -7.75 -17.01 1.58
C MET A 45 -7.29 -18.17 2.46
N GLU A 46 -7.26 -17.96 3.78
CA GLU A 46 -6.86 -19.00 4.74
C GLU A 46 -7.79 -20.21 4.69
N ASN A 47 -9.10 -19.99 4.62
CA ASN A 47 -10.08 -21.07 4.52
C ASN A 47 -9.91 -21.85 3.22
N ARG A 48 -9.64 -21.16 2.11
CA ARG A 48 -9.38 -21.80 0.82
C ARG A 48 -8.11 -22.63 0.85
N LEU A 49 -7.02 -22.10 1.41
CA LEU A 49 -5.76 -22.84 1.60
C LEU A 49 -5.96 -24.11 2.43
N LYS A 50 -6.73 -24.04 3.52
CA LYS A 50 -7.09 -25.21 4.33
C LYS A 50 -7.87 -26.26 3.54
N SER A 51 -8.83 -25.82 2.71
CA SER A 51 -9.66 -26.72 1.89
C SER A 51 -8.90 -27.45 0.78
N CYS A 52 -7.79 -26.87 0.32
CA CYS A 52 -6.91 -27.45 -0.71
C CYS A 52 -5.79 -28.31 -0.11
N HIS A 53 -5.82 -28.69 1.17
CA HIS A 53 -4.75 -29.52 1.73
C HIS A 53 -4.91 -30.99 1.28
N PRO A 54 -3.83 -31.70 0.86
CA PRO A 54 -2.43 -31.28 0.85
C PRO A 54 -1.94 -30.61 -0.46
N ASP A 55 -2.72 -30.69 -1.53
CA ASP A 55 -2.35 -30.28 -2.88
C ASP A 55 -3.29 -29.19 -3.42
N ILE A 56 -2.71 -28.11 -3.93
CA ILE A 56 -3.45 -26.98 -4.47
C ILE A 56 -3.35 -26.92 -5.99
N THR A 57 -4.45 -26.54 -6.65
CA THR A 57 -4.48 -26.40 -8.10
C THR A 57 -3.83 -25.08 -8.54
N THR A 58 -3.24 -25.06 -9.74
CA THR A 58 -2.73 -23.82 -10.36
C THR A 58 -3.80 -22.73 -10.42
N GLN A 59 -5.04 -23.11 -10.69
CA GLN A 59 -6.15 -22.15 -10.74
C GLN A 59 -6.40 -21.50 -9.38
N ASP A 60 -6.38 -22.27 -8.29
CA ASP A 60 -6.56 -21.75 -6.93
C ASP A 60 -5.37 -20.88 -6.49
N MET A 61 -4.15 -21.29 -6.82
CA MET A 61 -2.95 -20.48 -6.56
C MET A 61 -3.02 -19.13 -7.25
N CYS A 62 -3.35 -19.10 -8.55
CA CYS A 62 -3.51 -17.85 -9.29
C CYS A 62 -4.58 -16.95 -8.66
N LYS A 63 -5.74 -17.51 -8.29
CA LYS A 63 -6.82 -16.74 -7.66
C LYS A 63 -6.39 -16.13 -6.32
N ILE A 64 -5.79 -16.93 -5.44
CA ILE A 64 -5.33 -16.46 -4.12
C ILE A 64 -4.26 -15.38 -4.29
N TYR A 65 -3.28 -15.62 -5.14
CA TYR A 65 -2.18 -14.69 -5.37
C TYR A 65 -2.67 -13.38 -5.99
N SER A 66 -3.54 -13.42 -7.00
CA SER A 66 -4.12 -12.20 -7.59
C SER A 66 -4.92 -11.40 -6.57
N THR A 67 -5.69 -12.04 -5.70
CA THR A 67 -6.41 -11.33 -4.64
C THR A 67 -5.42 -10.69 -3.65
N LEU A 68 -4.37 -11.41 -3.23
CA LEU A 68 -3.35 -10.87 -2.34
C LEU A 68 -2.61 -9.68 -2.95
N TYR A 69 -2.21 -9.79 -4.21
CA TYR A 69 -1.57 -8.70 -4.95
C TYR A 69 -2.48 -7.46 -5.02
N ASN A 70 -3.78 -7.65 -5.28
CA ASN A 70 -4.74 -6.54 -5.29
C ASN A 70 -4.87 -5.87 -3.90
N GLU A 71 -4.82 -6.64 -2.81
CA GLU A 71 -4.77 -6.09 -1.45
C GLU A 71 -3.49 -5.27 -1.21
N HIS A 72 -2.34 -5.73 -1.69
CA HIS A 72 -1.08 -4.97 -1.64
C HIS A 72 -1.16 -3.64 -2.40
N VAL A 73 -1.67 -3.65 -3.64
CA VAL A 73 -1.86 -2.45 -4.45
C VAL A 73 -2.86 -1.50 -3.80
N SER A 74 -3.96 -2.01 -3.26
CA SER A 74 -4.95 -1.23 -2.52
C SER A 74 -4.33 -0.58 -1.28
N ASN A 75 -3.51 -1.32 -0.53
CA ASN A 75 -2.78 -0.81 0.64
C ASN A 75 -1.83 0.32 0.26
N PHE A 76 -1.10 0.18 -0.85
CA PHE A 76 -0.20 1.22 -1.35
C PHE A 76 -0.95 2.48 -1.79
N ARG A 77 -2.08 2.35 -2.51
CA ARG A 77 -2.93 3.50 -2.87
C ARG A 77 -3.45 4.22 -1.62
N HIS A 78 -3.79 3.48 -0.58
CA HIS A 78 -4.19 4.05 0.69
C HIS A 78 -3.04 4.81 1.39
N LEU A 79 -1.81 4.29 1.35
CA LEU A 79 -0.63 5.01 1.81
C LEU A 79 -0.45 6.34 1.08
N LEU A 80 -0.66 6.40 -0.25
CA LEU A 80 -0.57 7.64 -1.01
C LEU A 80 -1.57 8.70 -0.50
N GLU A 81 -2.82 8.32 -0.27
CA GLU A 81 -3.82 9.24 0.31
C GLU A 81 -3.44 9.69 1.72
N CYS A 82 -2.86 8.79 2.53
CA CYS A 82 -2.36 9.16 3.86
C CYS A 82 -1.21 10.18 3.77
N LEU A 83 -0.23 9.95 2.91
CA LEU A 83 0.89 10.87 2.71
C LEU A 83 0.45 12.22 2.13
N LYS A 84 -0.56 12.24 1.26
CA LYS A 84 -1.18 13.48 0.77
C LYS A 84 -1.81 14.28 1.90
N MET A 85 -2.53 13.62 2.82
CA MET A 85 -3.09 14.26 4.01
C MET A 85 -1.98 14.74 4.95
N ALA A 86 -0.96 13.92 5.20
CA ALA A 86 0.21 14.32 5.98
C ALA A 86 0.90 15.56 5.40
N THR A 87 1.01 15.64 4.06
CA THR A 87 1.52 16.84 3.38
C THR A 87 0.67 18.08 3.69
N ALA A 88 -0.66 17.94 3.75
CA ALA A 88 -1.56 19.02 4.13
C ALA A 88 -1.38 19.44 5.59
N MET A 89 -1.29 18.48 6.50
CA MET A 89 -1.04 18.74 7.93
C MET A 89 0.30 19.45 8.15
N LEU A 90 1.38 18.99 7.50
CA LEU A 90 2.69 19.62 7.56
C LEU A 90 2.69 21.04 6.97
N ALA A 91 1.99 21.25 5.85
CA ALA A 91 1.86 22.58 5.26
C ALA A 91 1.15 23.55 6.22
N THR A 92 0.10 23.11 6.91
CA THR A 92 -0.56 23.89 7.97
C THR A 92 0.40 24.19 9.13
N LYS A 93 1.09 23.16 9.64
CA LYS A 93 2.08 23.26 10.73
C LYS A 93 3.16 24.30 10.43
N TYR A 94 3.69 24.30 9.21
CA TYR A 94 4.77 25.20 8.78
C TYR A 94 4.29 26.45 8.03
N LYS A 95 2.98 26.72 8.01
CA LYS A 95 2.37 27.89 7.35
C LYS A 95 2.79 28.04 5.87
N GLN A 96 2.83 26.93 5.15
CA GLN A 96 3.20 26.89 3.74
C GLN A 96 1.99 27.11 2.83
N GLU A 97 2.23 27.78 1.70
CA GLU A 97 1.19 28.06 0.70
C GLU A 97 0.77 26.79 -0.06
N GLN A 98 -0.50 26.75 -0.46
CA GLN A 98 -1.10 25.60 -1.14
C GLN A 98 -0.37 25.20 -2.44
N ASN A 99 0.20 26.17 -3.17
CA ASN A 99 0.97 25.89 -4.38
C ASN A 99 2.26 25.14 -4.09
N PHE A 100 2.95 25.50 -3.00
CA PHE A 100 4.16 24.80 -2.58
C PHE A 100 3.84 23.40 -2.06
N GLN A 101 2.79 23.27 -1.25
CA GLN A 101 2.26 21.97 -0.81
C GLN A 101 1.99 21.03 -1.99
N LYS A 102 1.27 21.50 -3.03
CA LYS A 102 0.97 20.71 -4.24
C LYS A 102 2.25 20.26 -4.95
N LYS A 103 3.27 21.12 -5.03
CA LYS A 103 4.56 20.81 -5.65
C LYS A 103 5.31 19.72 -4.88
N CYS A 104 5.39 19.84 -3.55
CA CYS A 104 6.00 18.82 -2.69
C CYS A 104 5.30 17.47 -2.83
N TRP A 105 3.96 17.46 -2.74
CA TRP A 105 3.19 16.23 -2.92
C TRP A 105 3.40 15.60 -4.30
N PHE A 106 3.35 16.40 -5.37
CA PHE A 106 3.49 15.88 -6.73
C PHE A 106 4.85 15.24 -6.98
N ASN A 107 5.93 15.81 -6.44
CA ASN A 107 7.26 15.22 -6.51
C ASN A 107 7.29 13.85 -5.82
N GLN A 108 6.70 13.75 -4.63
CA GLN A 108 6.68 12.50 -3.88
C GLN A 108 5.79 11.45 -4.54
N TYR A 109 4.62 11.84 -5.03
CA TYR A 109 3.71 10.97 -5.76
C TYR A 109 4.39 10.33 -6.98
N LYS A 110 5.14 11.11 -7.77
CA LYS A 110 5.91 10.58 -8.91
C LYS A 110 6.98 9.59 -8.50
N LYS A 111 7.71 9.86 -7.41
CA LYS A 111 8.76 8.97 -6.89
C LYS A 111 8.15 7.63 -6.45
N LEU A 112 7.10 7.68 -5.64
CA LEU A 112 6.38 6.51 -5.14
C LEU A 112 5.75 5.70 -6.28
N GLY A 113 5.22 6.36 -7.32
CA GLY A 113 4.69 5.67 -8.51
C GLY A 113 5.75 4.84 -9.24
N ARG A 114 6.98 5.36 -9.40
CA ARG A 114 8.09 4.60 -9.99
C ARG A 114 8.52 3.43 -9.13
N ASP A 115 8.57 3.63 -7.81
CA ASP A 115 8.92 2.56 -6.87
C ASP A 115 7.88 1.43 -6.89
N LEU A 116 6.59 1.75 -7.00
CA LEU A 116 5.53 0.76 -7.14
C LEU A 116 5.67 -0.05 -8.43
N ILE A 117 5.90 0.61 -9.57
CA ILE A 117 6.10 -0.07 -10.86
C ILE A 117 7.27 -1.05 -10.74
N ARG A 118 8.42 -0.59 -10.20
CA ARG A 118 9.59 -1.44 -10.02
C ARG A 118 9.31 -2.65 -9.11
N LEU A 119 8.58 -2.47 -8.02
CA LEU A 119 8.24 -3.60 -7.14
C LEU A 119 7.26 -4.56 -7.85
N SER A 120 6.24 -4.02 -8.50
CA SER A 120 5.25 -4.80 -9.24
C SER A 120 5.89 -5.61 -10.36
N ASP A 121 6.80 -5.02 -11.13
CA ASP A 121 7.51 -5.73 -12.19
C ASP A 121 8.37 -6.87 -11.59
N ASN A 122 8.95 -6.67 -10.41
CA ASN A 122 9.73 -7.72 -9.74
C ASN A 122 8.85 -8.81 -9.08
N ASP A 123 7.60 -8.51 -8.70
CA ASP A 123 6.72 -9.42 -7.97
C ASP A 123 5.68 -10.13 -8.87
N ASP A 124 5.19 -9.44 -9.91
CA ASP A 124 4.22 -9.94 -10.90
C ASP A 124 4.90 -10.70 -12.05
N ASP A 125 6.13 -10.32 -12.44
CA ASP A 125 6.81 -10.95 -13.59
C ASP A 125 7.56 -12.26 -13.25
N GLY A 126 7.54 -12.68 -11.98
CA GLY A 126 8.49 -13.67 -11.48
C GLY A 126 7.95 -14.68 -10.50
N ARG A 127 7.49 -14.30 -9.30
CA ARG A 127 7.48 -15.26 -8.18
C ARG A 127 6.50 -16.42 -8.38
N LEU A 128 5.22 -16.13 -8.63
CA LEU A 128 4.24 -17.19 -8.90
C LEU A 128 4.56 -17.90 -10.23
N LYS A 129 4.90 -17.15 -11.27
CA LYS A 129 5.22 -17.69 -12.60
C LYS A 129 6.42 -18.65 -12.58
N LEU A 130 7.52 -18.26 -11.94
CA LEU A 130 8.72 -19.08 -11.73
C LEU A 130 8.44 -20.27 -10.83
N TYR A 131 7.58 -20.12 -9.82
CA TYR A 131 7.14 -21.24 -8.98
C TYR A 131 6.38 -22.27 -9.80
N LEU A 132 5.40 -21.83 -10.59
CA LEU A 132 4.58 -22.68 -11.45
C LEU A 132 5.42 -23.33 -12.58
N GLN A 133 6.45 -22.67 -13.08
CA GLN A 133 7.36 -23.23 -14.10
C GLN A 133 8.29 -24.32 -13.57
N LYS A 134 8.54 -24.38 -12.25
CA LYS A 134 9.54 -25.27 -11.63
C LYS A 134 8.98 -26.57 -11.04
N LYS A 135 7.65 -26.76 -10.96
CA LYS A 135 7.02 -27.81 -10.14
C LYS A 135 5.99 -28.63 -10.94
N GLU A 136 6.12 -29.96 -10.93
CA GLU A 136 5.10 -30.90 -11.45
C GLU A 136 3.93 -31.11 -10.49
N THR A 137 4.13 -30.94 -9.18
CA THR A 137 3.08 -30.97 -8.15
C THR A 137 3.23 -29.79 -7.19
N CYS A 138 2.11 -29.15 -6.86
CA CYS A 138 2.08 -27.93 -6.06
C CYS A 138 1.50 -28.20 -4.68
N LYS A 139 2.38 -28.44 -3.71
CA LYS A 139 1.98 -28.63 -2.31
C LYS A 139 1.48 -27.32 -1.73
N THR A 140 0.34 -27.37 -1.05
CA THR A 140 -0.26 -26.21 -0.38
C THR A 140 0.71 -25.55 0.61
N SER A 141 1.53 -26.34 1.32
CA SER A 141 2.54 -25.83 2.24
C SER A 141 3.65 -25.00 1.58
N ASP A 142 4.07 -25.36 0.37
CA ASP A 142 5.09 -24.61 -0.38
C ASP A 142 4.51 -23.29 -0.88
N PHE A 143 3.26 -23.32 -1.35
CA PHE A 143 2.55 -22.11 -1.78
C PHE A 143 2.32 -21.14 -0.62
N ILE A 144 1.99 -21.62 0.58
CA ILE A 144 1.87 -20.78 1.79
C ILE A 144 3.17 -20.01 2.08
N LYS A 145 4.34 -20.66 1.91
CA LYS A 145 5.63 -19.98 2.10
C LYS A 145 5.79 -18.82 1.12
N ILE A 146 5.43 -19.01 -0.15
CA ILE A 146 5.48 -17.96 -1.18
C ILE A 146 4.56 -16.79 -0.83
N LEU A 147 3.36 -17.07 -0.36
CA LEU A 147 2.42 -16.04 0.07
C LEU A 147 2.99 -15.22 1.24
N ASN A 148 3.56 -15.90 2.24
CA ASN A 148 4.19 -15.23 3.39
C ASN A 148 5.39 -14.38 2.97
N ASP A 149 6.27 -14.89 2.11
CA ASP A 149 7.42 -14.15 1.60
C ASP A 149 6.98 -12.91 0.79
N SER A 150 5.90 -13.01 0.01
CA SER A 150 5.31 -11.87 -0.71
C SER A 150 4.75 -10.84 0.27
N ILE A 151 3.98 -11.29 1.28
CA ILE A 151 3.42 -10.43 2.33
C ILE A 151 4.52 -9.65 3.06
N GLU A 152 5.59 -10.34 3.48
CA GLU A 152 6.72 -9.72 4.17
C GLU A 152 7.42 -8.70 3.29
N THR A 153 7.67 -9.04 2.02
CA THR A 153 8.32 -8.14 1.05
C THR A 153 7.52 -6.86 0.86
N TRP A 154 6.21 -6.97 0.60
CA TRP A 154 5.34 -5.82 0.40
C TRP A 154 5.16 -4.96 1.65
N ASN A 155 4.98 -5.59 2.82
CA ASN A 155 4.83 -4.85 4.07
C ASN A 155 6.12 -4.11 4.44
N ALA A 156 7.29 -4.73 4.24
CA ALA A 156 8.58 -4.07 4.45
C ALA A 156 8.76 -2.87 3.50
N PHE A 157 8.45 -3.05 2.22
CA PHE A 157 8.48 -1.97 1.23
C PHE A 157 7.56 -0.81 1.62
N ILE A 158 6.30 -1.09 1.97
CA ILE A 158 5.33 -0.05 2.36
C ILE A 158 5.82 0.71 3.60
N LYS A 159 6.37 0.00 4.59
CA LYS A 159 6.93 0.61 5.81
C LYS A 159 8.12 1.53 5.50
N GLU A 160 9.05 1.07 4.66
CA GLU A 160 10.19 1.87 4.23
C GLU A 160 9.75 3.13 3.47
N LYS A 161 8.88 2.97 2.47
CA LYS A 161 8.40 4.08 1.64
C LYS A 161 7.59 5.09 2.43
N LYS A 162 6.79 4.64 3.41
CA LYS A 162 6.11 5.53 4.37
C LYS A 162 7.12 6.42 5.08
N LYS A 163 8.14 5.82 5.71
CA LYS A 163 9.13 6.55 6.49
C LYS A 163 9.91 7.54 5.63
N VAL A 164 10.51 7.07 4.53
CA VAL A 164 11.31 7.91 3.63
C VAL A 164 10.48 9.06 3.07
N ALA A 165 9.25 8.78 2.62
CA ALA A 165 8.39 9.83 2.08
C ALA A 165 7.98 10.87 3.13
N TYR A 166 7.72 10.43 4.35
CA TYR A 166 7.41 11.33 5.46
C TYR A 166 8.60 12.26 5.76
N ASP A 167 9.79 11.69 5.95
CA ASP A 167 11.00 12.44 6.28
C ASP A 167 11.32 13.49 5.20
N GLU A 168 11.22 13.12 3.92
CA GLU A 168 11.43 14.02 2.79
C GLU A 168 10.39 15.17 2.72
N LEU A 169 9.13 14.88 3.04
CA LEU A 169 8.06 15.87 3.05
C LEU A 169 8.21 16.86 4.22
N ASP A 170 8.52 16.37 5.42
CA ASP A 170 8.77 17.20 6.59
C ASP A 170 9.96 18.14 6.35
N GLU A 171 11.08 17.60 5.86
CA GLU A 171 12.26 18.39 5.55
C GLU A 171 11.98 19.47 4.49
N ALA A 172 11.31 19.12 3.39
CA ALA A 172 11.02 20.05 2.31
C ALA A 172 10.12 21.21 2.76
N LEU A 173 9.10 20.92 3.58
CA LEU A 173 8.16 21.92 4.07
C LEU A 173 8.75 22.78 5.20
N LYS A 174 9.64 22.23 6.02
CA LYS A 174 10.34 22.95 7.08
C LYS A 174 11.43 23.89 6.55
N ASN A 175 12.24 23.44 5.58
CA ASN A 175 13.41 24.19 5.11
C ASN A 175 13.06 25.47 4.34
N VAL A 176 11.89 25.54 3.71
CA VAL A 176 11.41 26.79 3.09
C VAL A 176 11.07 27.84 4.14
N THR A 177 10.53 27.44 5.30
CA THR A 177 10.26 28.36 6.42
C THR A 177 11.55 29.00 6.91
N LEU A 178 12.60 28.20 7.15
CA LEU A 178 13.90 28.69 7.63
C LEU A 178 14.59 29.65 6.65
N ARG A 179 14.42 29.46 5.33
CA ARG A 179 14.95 30.38 4.31
C ARG A 179 14.17 31.69 4.24
N LYS A 180 12.84 31.65 4.40
CA LYS A 180 11.99 32.87 4.47
C LYS A 180 12.29 33.72 5.70
N GLU A 181 12.69 33.10 6.81
CA GLU A 181 13.07 33.80 8.05
C GLU A 181 14.47 34.44 7.95
N ARG A 182 15.44 33.77 7.31
CA ARG A 182 16.80 34.32 7.13
C ARG A 182 16.90 35.48 6.13
N GLY A 183 15.97 35.58 5.18
CA GLY A 183 15.96 36.65 4.17
C GLY A 183 15.26 37.95 4.60
N LYS A 184 14.88 38.07 5.88
CA LYS A 184 14.20 39.25 6.46
C LYS A 184 15.08 40.08 7.41
N ASN A 185 16.39 39.84 7.42
CA ASN A 185 17.37 40.62 8.19
C ASN A 185 18.18 41.53 7.28
#